data_AF-A0A5J4S8M5-F1
#
_entry.id   AF-A0A5J4S8M5-F1
#
_cell.length_a   1.000
_cell.length_b   1.000
_cell.length_c   1.000
_cell.angle_alpha   90.00
_cell.angle_beta   90.00
_cell.angle_gamma   90.00
#
_symmetry.space_group_name_H-M   'P 1'
#
loop_
_entity.id
_entity.type
_entity.pdbx_description
1 polymer ?
#
loop_
_entity_poly.entity_id
_entity_poly.type
_entity_poly.pdbx_seq_one_letter_code
_entity_poly.pdbx_strand_id
1 'polypeptide(L)'
;VCELLENIARKHLKDRIPVTIVLDNARYQHCNYVMDKAKSLGIELLFLPSYSPNLNIIERLWKWMKKDCLNGKYYGKVTEFTEAINCSLMKTKNKEYKNELNTQLALNFQLYNNAIYNRV
;
A
#
# COMPACT_ATOMS: atom_id res chain seq x y z
N VAL A 1 13.63 1.78 7.40
CA VAL A 1 12.45 0.87 7.44
C VAL A 1 11.37 1.39 8.38
N CYS A 2 11.67 1.68 9.65
CA CYS A 2 10.64 2.05 10.63
C CYS A 2 10.18 3.52 10.63
N GLU A 3 10.82 4.41 9.86
CA GLU A 3 10.46 5.84 9.81
C GLU A 3 8.98 6.07 9.48
N LEU A 4 8.41 5.24 8.61
CA LEU A 4 6.97 5.29 8.31
C LEU A 4 6.12 5.03 9.55
N LEU A 5 6.47 4.02 10.37
CA LEU A 5 5.75 3.71 11.61
C LEU A 5 5.80 4.89 12.58
N GLU A 6 6.96 5.52 12.72
CA GLU A 6 7.14 6.70 13.58
C GLU A 6 6.34 7.90 13.09
N ASN A 7 6.31 8.14 11.77
CA ASN A 7 5.52 9.20 11.16
C ASN A 7 4.01 8.97 11.39
N ILE A 8 3.53 7.74 11.27
CA ILE A 8 2.13 7.38 11.52
C ILE A 8 1.79 7.55 13.00
N ALA A 9 2.61 7.02 13.90
CA ALA A 9 2.43 7.15 15.34
C ALA A 9 2.37 8.62 15.76
N ARG A 10 3.29 9.47 15.28
CA ARG A 10 3.30 10.92 15.56
C ARG A 10 2.02 11.62 15.13
N LYS A 11 1.44 11.24 13.98
CA LYS A 11 0.21 11.85 13.46
C LYS A 11 -1.03 11.47 14.28
N HIS A 12 -1.08 10.25 14.80
CA HIS A 12 -2.25 9.72 15.51
C HIS A 12 -2.08 9.69 17.04
N LEU A 13 -0.95 10.16 17.56
CA LEU A 13 -0.61 10.15 18.98
C LEU A 13 -1.64 10.89 19.86
N LYS A 14 -2.22 11.98 19.33
CA LYS A 14 -3.15 12.84 20.07
C LYS A 14 -4.54 12.24 20.17
N ASP A 15 -4.96 11.49 19.16
CA ASP A 15 -6.34 11.05 19.01
C ASP A 15 -6.60 9.72 19.73
N ARG A 16 -5.55 9.06 20.25
CA ARG A 16 -5.59 7.73 20.90
C ARG A 16 -6.35 6.67 20.07
N ILE A 17 -6.35 6.84 18.74
CA ILE A 17 -6.99 5.91 17.81
C ILE A 17 -6.06 4.71 17.63
N PRO A 18 -6.52 3.47 17.85
CA PRO A 18 -5.76 2.28 17.50
C PRO A 18 -5.40 2.27 16.02
N VAL A 19 -4.14 1.98 15.71
CA VAL A 19 -3.63 1.95 14.33
C VAL A 19 -3.26 0.53 13.95
N THR A 20 -3.88 0.03 12.88
CA THR A 20 -3.53 -1.23 12.24
C THR A 20 -2.98 -0.96 10.85
N ILE A 21 -1.79 -1.50 10.54
CA ILE A 21 -1.16 -1.41 9.21
C ILE A 21 -1.24 -2.77 8.53
N VAL A 22 -1.86 -2.79 7.36
CA VAL A 22 -1.96 -3.99 6.52
C VAL A 22 -0.73 -4.08 5.61
N LEU A 23 0.00 -5.19 5.67
CA LEU A 23 1.28 -5.39 4.97
C LEU A 23 1.28 -6.69 4.14
N ASP A 24 2.10 -6.71 3.10
CA ASP A 24 2.47 -7.94 2.39
C ASP A 24 3.45 -8.79 3.21
N ASN A 25 3.95 -9.90 2.67
CA ASN A 25 4.83 -10.81 3.39
C ASN A 25 6.32 -10.59 3.08
N ALA A 26 6.72 -9.35 2.76
CA ALA A 26 8.11 -9.06 2.46
C ALA A 26 8.99 -9.33 3.70
N ARG A 27 10.11 -10.05 3.52
CA ARG A 27 10.96 -10.51 4.65
C ARG A 27 11.40 -9.39 5.60
N TYR A 28 11.64 -8.19 5.07
CA TYR A 28 12.07 -7.05 5.89
C TYR A 28 10.96 -6.45 6.75
N GLN A 29 9.67 -6.74 6.47
CA GLN A 29 8.56 -6.32 7.33
C GLN A 29 8.38 -7.25 8.53
N HIS A 30 8.80 -8.51 8.38
CA HIS A 30 8.75 -9.55 9.43
C HIS A 30 9.95 -9.53 10.38
N CYS A 31 10.96 -8.69 10.14
CA CYS A 31 12.14 -8.69 10.99
C CYS A 31 11.83 -8.18 12.39
N ASN A 32 12.51 -8.73 13.40
CA ASN A 32 12.29 -8.38 14.82
C ASN A 32 12.35 -6.87 15.04
N TYR A 33 13.28 -6.17 14.39
CA TYR A 33 13.41 -4.72 14.49
C TYR A 33 12.12 -3.96 14.13
N VAL A 34 11.39 -4.40 13.11
CA VAL A 34 10.12 -3.78 12.69
C VAL A 34 9.00 -4.17 13.64
N MET A 35 8.91 -5.45 14.00
CA MET A 35 7.89 -5.96 14.93
C MET A 35 7.98 -5.30 16.32
N ASP A 36 9.19 -5.20 16.87
CA ASP A 36 9.46 -4.58 18.17
C ASP A 36 9.15 -3.09 18.13
N LYS A 37 9.50 -2.41 17.03
CA LYS A 37 9.19 -0.99 16.87
C LYS A 37 7.70 -0.74 16.77
N ALA A 38 6.95 -1.52 15.99
CA ALA A 38 5.50 -1.41 15.92
C ALA A 38 4.84 -1.62 17.28
N LYS A 39 5.27 -2.66 18.03
CA LYS A 39 4.82 -2.91 19.40
C LYS A 39 5.09 -1.73 20.34
N SER A 40 6.29 -1.15 20.28
CA SER A 40 6.64 0.02 21.11
C SER A 40 5.79 1.26 20.81
N LEU A 41 5.27 1.38 19.58
CA LEU A 41 4.42 2.47 19.13
C LEU A 41 2.92 2.18 19.29
N GLY A 42 2.54 0.99 19.80
CA GLY A 42 1.15 0.56 19.89
C GLY A 42 0.47 0.37 18.54
N ILE A 43 1.26 0.04 17.50
CA ILE A 43 0.76 -0.22 16.15
C ILE A 43 0.60 -1.72 15.94
N GLU A 44 -0.58 -2.14 15.51
CA GLU A 44 -0.83 -3.51 15.06
C GLU A 44 -0.35 -3.69 13.62
N LEU A 45 0.40 -4.75 13.35
CA LEU A 45 0.78 -5.17 12.00
C LEU A 45 -0.07 -6.36 11.59
N LEU A 46 -0.89 -6.17 10.55
CA LEU A 46 -1.74 -7.21 9.97
C LEU A 46 -1.11 -7.68 8.65
N PHE A 47 -0.65 -8.92 8.62
CA PHE A 47 -0.08 -9.51 7.41
C PHE A 47 -1.15 -10.16 6.55
N LEU A 48 -1.13 -9.88 5.27
CA LEU A 48 -2.00 -10.55 4.30
C LEU A 48 -1.65 -12.05 4.21
N PRO A 49 -2.61 -12.92 3.84
CA PRO A 49 -2.30 -14.31 3.52
C PRO A 49 -1.24 -14.41 2.41
N SER A 50 -0.44 -15.48 2.45
CA SER A 50 0.58 -15.71 1.43
C SER A 50 -0.01 -15.74 0.02
N TYR A 51 0.74 -15.24 -0.96
CA TYR A 51 0.35 -15.21 -2.38
C TYR A 51 -1.03 -14.59 -2.66
N SER A 52 -1.45 -13.62 -1.85
CA SER A 52 -2.75 -12.93 -1.99
C SER A 52 -2.64 -11.47 -2.45
N PRO A 53 -1.99 -11.17 -3.60
CA PRO A 53 -1.83 -9.80 -4.08
C PRO A 53 -3.17 -9.14 -4.43
N ASN A 54 -4.22 -9.93 -4.69
CA ASN A 54 -5.58 -9.44 -4.92
C ASN A 54 -6.14 -8.67 -3.70
N LEU A 55 -5.70 -9.01 -2.49
CA LEU A 55 -6.07 -8.35 -1.24
C LEU A 55 -5.24 -7.08 -0.96
N ASN A 56 -4.09 -6.93 -1.63
CA ASN A 56 -3.23 -5.78 -1.44
C ASN A 56 -3.71 -4.60 -2.29
N ILE A 57 -4.42 -3.65 -1.67
CA ILE A 57 -5.01 -2.48 -2.34
C ILE A 57 -3.93 -1.64 -3.04
N ILE A 58 -2.70 -1.61 -2.51
CA ILE A 58 -1.62 -0.83 -3.11
C ILE A 58 -1.35 -1.28 -4.55
N GLU A 59 -1.47 -2.57 -4.87
CA GLU A 59 -1.26 -3.08 -6.23
C GLU A 59 -2.21 -2.44 -7.25
N ARG A 60 -3.44 -2.13 -6.83
CA ARG A 60 -4.44 -1.45 -7.68
C ARG A 60 -4.04 0.01 -7.91
N LEU A 61 -3.57 0.70 -6.87
CA LEU A 61 -3.03 2.06 -7.00
C LEU A 61 -1.80 2.09 -7.92
N TRP A 62 -0.91 1.11 -7.82
CA TRP A 62 0.26 1.01 -8.69
C TRP A 62 -0.14 0.75 -10.15
N LYS A 63 -1.15 -0.07 -10.40
CA LYS A 63 -1.72 -0.25 -11.75
C LYS A 63 -2.23 1.06 -12.33
N TRP A 64 -2.99 1.82 -11.55
CA TRP A 64 -3.50 3.14 -11.95
C TRP A 64 -2.35 4.12 -12.27
N MET A 65 -1.38 4.26 -11.36
CA MET A 65 -0.25 5.16 -11.52
C MET A 65 0.61 4.76 -12.74
N LYS A 66 0.85 3.46 -12.97
CA LYS A 66 1.57 2.97 -14.16
C LYS A 66 0.85 3.38 -15.43
N LYS A 67 -0.48 3.25 -15.48
CA LYS A 67 -1.30 3.66 -16.62
C LYS A 67 -1.21 5.17 -16.87
N ASP A 68 -1.23 5.98 -15.81
CA ASP A 68 -1.22 7.44 -15.89
C ASP A 68 0.14 8.00 -16.36
N CYS A 69 1.25 7.51 -15.82
CA CYS A 69 2.56 8.15 -16.04
C CYS A 69 3.64 7.26 -16.68
N LEU A 70 3.48 5.93 -16.72
CA LEU A 70 4.53 5.02 -17.22
C LEU A 70 4.14 4.30 -18.52
N ASN A 71 2.88 4.35 -18.93
CA ASN A 71 2.39 3.64 -20.11
C ASN A 71 3.00 4.23 -21.40
N GLY A 72 3.89 3.48 -22.04
CA GLY A 72 4.53 3.88 -23.31
C GLY A 72 5.51 5.05 -23.18
N LYS A 73 5.94 5.41 -21.97
CA LYS A 73 6.80 6.57 -21.72
C LYS A 73 8.15 6.17 -21.13
N TYR A 74 9.22 6.59 -21.79
CA TYR A 74 10.59 6.44 -21.32
C TYR A 74 11.06 7.71 -20.59
N TYR A 75 11.81 7.52 -19.51
CA TYR A 75 12.42 8.60 -18.73
C TYR A 75 13.93 8.42 -18.76
N GLY A 76 14.66 9.42 -19.27
CA GLY A 76 16.12 9.33 -19.42
C GLY A 76 16.87 9.53 -18.11
N LYS A 77 16.22 10.16 -17.12
CA LYS A 77 16.79 10.46 -15.80
C LYS A 77 15.89 9.95 -14.69
N VAL A 78 16.52 9.51 -13.60
CA VAL A 78 15.81 9.10 -12.37
C VAL A 78 14.96 10.24 -11.83
N THR A 79 15.43 11.48 -11.90
CA THR A 79 14.69 12.66 -11.43
C THR A 79 13.36 12.84 -12.18
N GLU A 80 13.38 12.71 -13.51
CA GLU A 80 12.19 12.82 -14.35
C GLU A 80 11.18 11.71 -14.04
N PHE A 81 11.68 10.49 -13.81
CA PHE A 81 10.87 9.34 -13.42
C PHE A 81 10.22 9.54 -12.04
N THR A 82 11.01 9.96 -11.03
CA THR A 82 10.50 10.22 -9.68
C THR A 82 9.50 11.36 -9.67
N GLU A 83 9.75 12.42 -10.42
CA GLU A 83 8.83 13.56 -10.54
C GLU A 83 7.52 13.16 -11.21
N ALA A 84 7.56 12.34 -12.27
CA ALA A 84 6.37 11.83 -12.91
C ALA A 84 5.51 10.98 -11.97
N ILE A 85 6.13 10.11 -11.16
CA ILE A 85 5.43 9.32 -10.14
C ILE A 85 4.80 10.24 -9.09
N ASN A 86 5.55 11.21 -8.57
CA ASN A 86 5.03 12.15 -7.57
C ASN A 86 3.86 12.97 -8.10
N CYS A 87 3.95 13.49 -9.33
CA CYS A 87 2.87 14.19 -10.00
C CYS A 87 1.63 13.30 -10.19
N SER A 88 1.81 12.03 -10.59
CA SER A 88 0.73 11.05 -10.69
C SER A 88 0.05 10.81 -9.34
N LEU A 89 0.84 10.62 -8.27
CA LEU A 89 0.31 10.44 -6.92
C LEU A 89 -0.40 11.69 -6.39
N MET A 90 0.03 12.91 -6.74
CA MET A 90 -0.68 14.14 -6.34
C MET A 90 -2.08 14.24 -6.94
N LYS A 91 -2.31 13.70 -8.15
CA LYS A 91 -3.65 13.66 -8.76
C LYS A 91 -4.66 12.87 -7.92
N THR A 92 -4.22 11.96 -7.05
CA THR A 92 -5.11 11.22 -6.15
C THR A 92 -5.86 12.11 -5.15
N LYS A 93 -5.36 13.33 -4.89
CA LYS A 93 -6.01 14.33 -4.04
C LYS A 93 -7.04 15.18 -4.81
N ASN A 94 -7.01 15.15 -6.14
CA ASN A 94 -7.89 15.98 -6.97
C ASN A 94 -9.29 15.36 -7.04
N LYS A 95 -10.31 16.22 -7.02
CA LYS A 95 -11.72 15.78 -7.10
C LYS A 95 -12.05 15.07 -8.41
N GLU A 96 -11.39 15.44 -9.50
CA GLU A 96 -11.60 14.89 -10.84
C GLU A 96 -11.35 13.37 -10.91
N TYR A 97 -10.25 12.89 -10.31
CA TYR A 97 -9.88 11.48 -10.31
C TYR A 97 -10.52 10.68 -9.18
N LYS A 98 -11.24 11.34 -8.26
CA LYS A 98 -11.82 10.70 -7.08
C LYS A 98 -12.79 9.58 -7.44
N ASN A 99 -13.62 9.78 -8.47
CA ASN A 99 -14.61 8.77 -8.88
C ASN A 99 -13.97 7.52 -9.50
N GLU A 100 -12.95 7.70 -10.36
CA GLU A 100 -12.20 6.59 -10.94
C GLU A 100 -11.45 5.82 -9.84
N LEU A 101 -10.72 6.54 -8.97
CA LEU A 101 -9.95 5.95 -7.89
C LEU A 101 -10.84 5.22 -6.87
N ASN A 102 -12.00 5.78 -6.52
CA ASN A 102 -12.96 5.11 -5.63
C ASN A 102 -13.42 3.78 -6.22
N THR A 103 -13.68 3.73 -7.53
CA THR A 103 -14.07 2.49 -8.21
C THR A 103 -12.91 1.48 -8.23
N GLN A 104 -11.70 1.93 -8.54
CA GLN A 104 -10.54 1.03 -8.64
C GLN A 104 -10.05 0.52 -7.28
N LEU A 105 -10.09 1.35 -6.24
CA LEU A 105 -9.66 1.03 -4.88
C LEU A 105 -10.78 0.45 -4.02
N ALA A 106 -11.98 0.21 -4.60
CA ALA A 106 -13.10 -0.39 -3.90
C ALA A 106 -12.76 -1.77 -3.33
N LEU A 107 -13.22 -2.06 -2.11
CA LEU A 107 -12.98 -3.33 -1.40
C LEU A 107 -13.87 -4.48 -1.91
N ASN A 108 -14.18 -4.48 -3.19
CA ASN A 108 -14.90 -5.55 -3.87
C ASN A 108 -13.87 -6.60 -4.30
N PHE A 109 -13.63 -7.59 -3.44
CA PHE A 109 -12.73 -8.69 -3.73
C PHE A 109 -13.51 -9.85 -4.34
N GLN A 110 -12.92 -10.49 -5.36
CA GLN A 110 -13.45 -11.73 -5.88
C GLN A 110 -13.26 -12.83 -4.84
N LEU A 111 -14.36 -13.42 -4.38
CA LEU A 111 -14.37 -14.57 -3.49
C LEU A 111 -14.65 -15.83 -4.30
N TYR A 112 -13.93 -16.90 -3.99
CA TYR A 112 -14.16 -18.21 -4.59
C TYR A 112 -14.72 -19.13 -3.53
N ASN A 113 -15.91 -19.68 -3.76
CA ASN A 113 -16.59 -20.54 -2.78
C ASN A 113 -15.91 -21.91 -2.62
N ASN A 114 -15.10 -22.36 -3.59
CA ASN A 114 -14.49 -23.69 -3.66
C ASN A 114 -13.00 -23.64 -4.08
N ALA A 115 -12.18 -22.86 -3.40
CA ALA A 115 -10.74 -22.85 -3.69
C ALA A 115 -10.06 -24.04 -2.99
N ILE A 116 -9.85 -25.15 -3.73
CA ILE A 116 -8.95 -26.24 -3.31
C ILE A 116 -7.52 -25.72 -3.50
N TYR A 117 -6.96 -25.11 -2.46
CA TYR A 117 -5.55 -24.76 -2.45
C TYR A 117 -4.73 -26.02 -2.12
N ASN A 118 -4.32 -26.75 -3.15
CA ASN A 118 -3.27 -27.73 -3.00
C ASN A 118 -1.98 -26.97 -2.66
N ARG A 119 -1.55 -27.04 -1.39
CA ARG A 119 -0.20 -26.61 -1.01
C ARG A 119 0.79 -27.55 -1.71
N VAL A 120 1.55 -27.02 -2.65
CA VAL A 120 2.80 -27.62 -3.15
C VAL A 120 3.90 -27.29 -2.14
#